data_AF-A0A1R3GGG5-F1
#
_entry.id   AF-A0A1R3GGG5-F1
#
_cell.length_a   1.000
_cell.length_b   1.000
_cell.length_c   1.000
_cell.angle_alpha   90.00
_cell.angle_beta   90.00
_cell.angle_gamma   90.00
#
_symmetry.space_group_name_H-M   'P 1'
#
loop_
_entity.id
_entity.type
_entity.pdbx_description
1 polymer ?
#
loop_
_entity_poly.entity_id
_entity_poly.type
_entity_poly.pdbx_seq_one_letter_code
_entity_poly.pdbx_strand_id
1 'polypeptide(L)'
;MTDGGVDRSVECTGSINAMIAAYECVHDGWGVAVPVGVPNKDDAFKTHPTNVLNERTLKGTLFGNYKPRSDLPLVVEKYMNK
;
A
#
# COMPACT_ATOMS: atom_id res chain seq x y z
N MET A 1 17.02 7.42 10.47
CA MET A 1 16.49 7.84 9.16
C MET A 1 15.03 8.25 9.25
N THR A 2 14.16 7.50 9.94
CA THR A 2 12.70 7.82 10.02
C THR A 2 12.12 7.91 11.44
N ASP A 3 12.93 7.72 12.48
CA ASP A 3 12.58 7.94 13.90
C ASP A 3 11.19 7.42 14.36
N GLY A 4 10.79 6.23 13.89
CA GLY A 4 9.49 5.63 14.24
C GLY A 4 8.77 4.94 13.09
N GLY A 5 9.15 5.23 11.84
CA GLY A 5 8.59 4.58 10.66
C GLY A 5 8.28 5.59 9.55
N VAL A 6 7.85 5.10 8.39
CA VAL A 6 7.45 5.97 7.27
C VAL A 6 5.98 6.36 7.38
N ASP A 7 5.62 7.54 6.88
CA ASP A 7 4.21 7.93 6.80
C ASP A 7 3.43 7.01 5.87
N ARG A 8 4.05 6.61 4.76
CA ARG A 8 3.45 5.79 3.71
C ARG A 8 4.44 4.73 3.23
N SER A 9 3.98 3.50 3.10
CA SER A 9 4.71 2.42 2.44
C SER A 9 3.87 1.84 1.31
N VAL A 10 4.55 1.39 0.26
CA VAL A 10 3.92 0.76 -0.91
C VAL A 10 4.67 -0.52 -1.21
N GLU A 11 3.94 -1.62 -1.31
CA GLU A 11 4.52 -2.92 -1.68
C GLU A 11 4.12 -3.23 -3.13
N CYS A 12 5.11 -3.55 -3.97
CA CYS A 12 4.92 -3.69 -5.43
C CYS A 12 5.48 -5.01 -5.99
N THR A 13 5.79 -6.00 -5.15
CA THR A 13 6.40 -7.28 -5.58
C THR A 13 5.42 -8.44 -5.56
N GLY A 14 4.39 -8.40 -4.71
CA GLY A 14 3.46 -9.52 -4.48
C GLY A 14 3.96 -10.51 -3.42
N SER A 15 5.14 -10.28 -2.83
CA SER A 15 5.65 -11.12 -1.74
C SER A 15 4.92 -10.84 -0.43
N ILE A 16 4.32 -11.86 0.17
CA ILE A 16 3.62 -11.72 1.46
C ILE A 16 4.53 -11.19 2.57
N ASN A 17 5.80 -11.60 2.59
CA ASN A 17 6.78 -11.13 3.56
C ASN A 17 7.09 -9.64 3.35
N ALA A 18 7.18 -9.19 2.10
CA ALA A 18 7.37 -7.77 1.78
C ALA A 18 6.12 -6.95 2.16
N MET A 19 4.92 -7.51 2.02
CA MET A 19 3.67 -6.82 2.41
C MET A 19 3.60 -6.62 3.92
N ILE A 20 3.95 -7.64 4.69
CA ILE A 20 4.01 -7.56 6.15
C ILE A 20 5.07 -6.54 6.57
N ALA A 21 6.27 -6.60 5.99
CA ALA A 21 7.33 -5.62 6.25
C ALA A 21 6.90 -4.19 5.90
N ALA A 22 6.18 -4.01 4.79
CA ALA A 22 5.63 -2.71 4.41
C ALA A 22 4.61 -2.20 5.44
N TYR A 23 3.75 -3.06 5.98
CA TYR A 23 2.84 -2.67 7.06
C TYR A 23 3.53 -2.41 8.39
N GLU A 24 4.61 -3.14 8.68
CA GLU A 24 5.30 -3.03 9.95
C GLU A 24 6.31 -1.88 10.00
N CYS A 25 6.69 -1.30 8.85
CA CYS A 25 7.60 -0.16 8.79
C CYS A 25 6.92 1.21 8.81
N VAL A 26 5.58 1.27 8.79
CA VAL A 26 4.85 2.54 8.87
C VAL A 26 4.80 3.07 10.29
N HIS A 27 4.72 4.39 10.41
CA HIS A 27 4.68 5.08 11.69
C HIS A 27 3.43 4.71 12.50
N ASP A 28 3.59 4.52 13.82
CA ASP A 28 2.47 4.34 14.75
C ASP A 28 1.58 5.62 14.77
N GLY A 29 0.26 5.47 14.87
CA GLY A 29 -0.69 6.59 14.89
C GLY A 29 -1.27 6.95 13.52
N TRP A 30 -0.43 7.20 12.51
CA TRP A 30 -0.89 7.75 11.22
C TRP A 30 -0.32 7.08 9.96
N GLY A 31 0.52 6.07 10.14
CA GLY A 31 1.15 5.33 9.05
C GLY A 31 0.12 4.58 8.19
N VAL A 32 0.31 4.60 6.87
CA VAL A 32 -0.55 3.87 5.93
C VAL A 32 0.29 3.01 5.01
N ALA A 33 0.01 1.72 4.98
CA ALA A 33 0.61 0.78 4.05
C ALA A 33 -0.35 0.43 2.92
N VAL A 34 0.16 0.39 1.69
CA VAL A 34 -0.61 0.07 0.49
C VAL A 34 0.07 -1.06 -0.29
N PRO A 35 -0.31 -2.33 -0.09
CA PRO A 35 0.06 -3.41 -0.99
C PRO A 35 -0.63 -3.24 -2.34
N VAL A 36 0.18 -3.26 -3.39
CA VAL A 36 -0.21 -3.20 -4.80
C VAL A 36 0.11 -4.53 -5.49
N GLY A 37 1.15 -5.22 -5.03
CA GLY A 37 1.48 -6.56 -5.51
C GLY A 37 0.35 -7.56 -5.27
N VAL A 38 0.25 -8.57 -6.14
CA VAL A 38 -0.76 -9.63 -6.02
C VAL A 38 -0.11 -10.84 -5.34
N PRO A 39 -0.56 -11.26 -4.15
CA PRO A 39 -0.02 -12.43 -3.47
C PRO A 39 -0.61 -13.73 -4.04
N ASN A 40 -0.04 -14.89 -3.66
CA ASN A 40 -0.63 -16.16 -4.03
C ASN A 40 -1.93 -16.40 -3.26
N LYS A 41 -2.79 -17.27 -3.80
CA LYS A 41 -4.10 -17.57 -3.21
C LYS A 41 -4.02 -18.14 -1.78
N ASP A 42 -2.95 -18.89 -1.51
CA ASP A 42 -2.76 -19.58 -0.22
C ASP A 42 -1.91 -18.77 0.76
N ASP A 43 -1.45 -17.57 0.37
CA ASP A 43 -0.68 -16.69 1.24
C ASP A 43 -1.58 -16.05 2.31
N ALA A 44 -1.04 -15.94 3.52
CA ALA A 44 -1.75 -15.35 4.66
C ALA A 44 -0.99 -14.16 5.22
N PHE A 45 -1.65 -13.00 5.27
CA PHE A 45 -1.12 -11.81 5.91
C PHE A 45 -1.27 -11.94 7.42
N LYS A 46 -0.14 -11.95 8.15
CA LYS A 46 -0.10 -12.11 9.60
C LYS A 46 0.75 -11.01 10.22
N THR A 47 0.21 -10.36 11.25
CA THR A 47 0.90 -9.32 12.01
C THR A 47 0.38 -9.30 13.44
N HIS A 48 1.08 -8.62 14.34
CA HIS A 48 0.68 -8.52 15.74
C HIS A 48 -0.56 -7.61 15.89
N PRO A 49 -1.56 -7.99 16.73
CA PRO A 49 -2.74 -7.16 16.97
C PRO A 49 -2.41 -5.75 17.49
N THR A 50 -1.28 -5.59 18.19
CA THR A 50 -0.77 -4.30 18.64
C THR A 50 -0.53 -3.33 17.49
N ASN A 51 -0.17 -3.80 16.29
CA ASN A 51 0.06 -2.94 15.14
C ASN A 51 -1.25 -2.28 14.65
N VAL A 52 -2.38 -2.99 14.82
CA VAL A 52 -3.72 -2.44 14.54
C VAL A 52 -4.16 -1.49 15.65
N LEU A 53 -3.88 -1.82 16.91
CA LEU A 53 -4.19 -0.97 18.06
C LEU A 53 -3.37 0.33 18.08
N ASN A 54 -2.14 0.29 17.54
CA ASN A 54 -1.29 1.47 17.32
C ASN A 54 -1.72 2.29 16.10
N GLU A 55 -2.97 2.13 15.63
CA GLU A 55 -3.60 2.94 14.59
C GLU A 55 -2.89 2.93 13.22
N ARG A 56 -2.07 1.91 12.94
CA ARG A 56 -1.52 1.71 11.59
C ARG A 56 -2.61 1.27 10.63
N THR A 57 -2.70 1.94 9.49
CA THR A 57 -3.74 1.66 8.50
C THR A 57 -3.22 0.78 7.38
N LEU A 58 -3.88 -0.35 7.13
CA LEU A 58 -3.66 -1.17 5.93
C LEU A 58 -4.74 -0.83 4.89
N LYS A 59 -4.32 -0.44 3.68
CA LYS A 59 -5.22 -0.23 2.53
C LYS A 59 -4.79 -1.16 1.40
N GLY A 60 -5.71 -1.45 0.47
CA GLY A 60 -5.38 -2.11 -0.79
C GLY A 60 -5.69 -1.21 -1.98
N THR A 61 -5.18 -1.59 -3.15
CA THR A 61 -5.60 -0.98 -4.41
C THR A 61 -5.63 -2.01 -5.53
N LEU A 62 -6.61 -1.88 -6.41
CA LEU A 62 -6.63 -2.53 -7.71
C LEU A 62 -6.65 -1.43 -8.75
N PHE A 63 -5.76 -1.52 -9.74
CA PHE A 63 -5.65 -0.53 -10.81
C PHE A 63 -5.39 0.91 -10.31
N GLY A 64 -4.73 1.07 -9.15
CA GLY A 64 -4.47 2.39 -8.54
C GLY A 64 -5.73 3.13 -8.10
N ASN A 65 -6.87 2.42 -7.95
CA ASN A 65 -8.20 2.98 -7.71
C ASN A 65 -8.71 3.93 -8.82
N TYR A 66 -8.11 3.85 -10.01
CA TYR A 66 -8.61 4.56 -11.18
C TYR A 66 -9.92 3.94 -11.66
N LYS A 67 -10.88 4.78 -12.06
CA LYS A 67 -12.05 4.38 -12.83
C LYS A 67 -11.67 4.38 -14.32
N PRO A 68 -11.57 3.21 -14.98
CA PRO A 68 -10.92 3.14 -16.29
C PRO A 68 -11.54 4.05 -17.36
N ARG A 69 -12.87 4.18 -17.40
CA ARG A 69 -13.56 4.98 -18.43
C ARG A 69 -13.43 6.48 -18.25
N SER A 70 -13.46 6.97 -17.01
CA SER A 70 -13.40 8.41 -16.72
C SER A 70 -11.98 8.92 -16.52
N ASP A 71 -11.11 8.10 -15.92
CA ASP A 71 -9.85 8.61 -15.37
C ASP A 71 -8.65 8.32 -16.28
N LEU A 72 -8.67 7.23 -17.07
CA LEU A 72 -7.58 6.94 -18.01
C LEU A 72 -7.42 7.99 -19.11
N PRO A 73 -8.49 8.54 -19.72
CA PRO A 73 -8.35 9.63 -20.68
C PRO A 73 -7.60 10.84 -20.09
N LEU A 74 -7.83 11.16 -18.82
CA LEU A 74 -7.15 12.25 -18.11
C LEU A 74 -5.65 11.97 -17.91
N VAL A 75 -5.27 10.70 -17.69
CA VAL A 75 -3.85 10.31 -17.59
C VAL A 75 -3.15 10.46 -18.95
N VAL A 76 -3.81 10.09 -20.04
CA VAL A 76 -3.29 10.29 -21.40
C VAL A 76 -3.15 11.77 -21.72
N GLU A 77 -4.15 12.59 -21.41
CA GLU A 77 -4.09 14.04 -21.58
C GLU A 77 -2.91 14.65 -20.83
N LYS A 78 -2.68 14.25 -19.57
CA LYS A 78 -1.49 14.68 -18.79
C LYS A 78 -0.16 14.26 -19.42
N TYR A 79 -0.11 13.12 -20.10
CA TYR A 79 1.09 12.68 -20.81
C TYR A 79 1.32 13.51 -22.09
N MET A 80 0.26 13.83 -22.83
CA MET A 80 0.32 14.59 -24.09
C MET A 80 0.58 16.08 -23.89
N ASN A 81 0.12 16.67 -22.78
CA ASN A 81 0.32 18.07 -22.42
C ASN A 81 1.68 18.34 -21.74
N LYS A 82 2.69 17.51 -22.04
CA LYS A 82 4.07 17.68 -21.56
C LYS A 82 4.90 18.51 -22.52
#